data_AF-A0A4R5IW03-F1
#
_entry.id   AF-A0A4R5IW03-F1
#
_cell.length_a   1.000
_cell.length_b   1.000
_cell.length_c   1.000
_cell.angle_alpha   90.00
_cell.angle_beta   90.00
_cell.angle_gamma   90.00
#
_symmetry.space_group_name_H-M   'P 1'
#
loop_
_entity.id
_entity.type
_entity.pdbx_description
1 polymer ?
#
loop_
_entity_poly.entity_id
_entity_poly.type
_entity_poly.pdbx_seq_one_letter_code
_entity_poly.pdbx_strand_id
1 'polypeptide(L)'
;MTYREVDDSKLIQQHHKKLSAALIRGGKFREKRIIGYPSGHTTRPVNFLNNGEDSVWYCSWKNNEEIVNLFGRGKYGANHTLLIDLQFNYALNKAKKSLGGAFLEEIETGEISLAHRGIVTVINRIPKEVALDAMASHVVEAQSGRKSTEFLLVADLESRSLLRDIGEFSIELRDSVRGVEVEEHEDARFDSPSISKEKRSKRDGFDKLKDYFKEFTGERKSYKPKRIYSKSNHGKIVEALRNELLDEGEAFKSREIDLVVEQKKRALLFEVKTAADTQSVYTAIGQLSVHASPARKFTGKDVVQIIVLPEPPMRHVVDIIVTELRLRLVTFSFDEQGAVSFQGLNRL
;
A
#
# COMPACT_ATOMS: atom_id res chain seq x y z
N MET A 1 -1.00 -19.36 -11.98
CA MET A 1 -1.48 -18.82 -10.68
C MET A 1 -0.28 -18.63 -9.80
N THR A 2 -0.19 -17.49 -9.13
CA THR A 2 0.97 -17.12 -8.30
C THR A 2 0.76 -17.53 -6.84
N TYR A 3 -0.48 -17.58 -6.36
CA TYR A 3 -0.81 -17.88 -4.95
C TYR A 3 -1.75 -19.08 -4.78
N ARG A 4 -1.67 -19.71 -3.61
CA ARG A 4 -2.58 -20.74 -3.11
C ARG A 4 -3.10 -20.36 -1.72
N GLU A 5 -4.40 -20.45 -1.49
CA GLU A 5 -4.97 -20.28 -0.15
C GLU A 5 -4.63 -21.49 0.73
N VAL A 6 -4.17 -21.22 1.94
CA VAL A 6 -3.97 -22.26 2.96
C VAL A 6 -5.31 -22.59 3.61
N ASP A 7 -5.84 -23.79 3.36
CA ASP A 7 -7.13 -24.27 3.86
C ASP A 7 -7.03 -25.40 4.91
N ASP A 8 -5.83 -25.98 5.10
CA ASP A 8 -5.56 -26.95 6.16
C ASP A 8 -5.57 -26.26 7.53
N SER A 9 -6.40 -26.76 8.46
CA SER A 9 -6.58 -26.14 9.77
C SER A 9 -5.34 -26.23 10.67
N LYS A 10 -4.48 -27.24 10.51
CA LYS A 10 -3.22 -27.32 11.25
C LYS A 10 -2.24 -26.27 10.74
N LEU A 11 -2.13 -26.09 9.42
CA LEU A 11 -1.29 -25.05 8.83
C LEU A 11 -1.77 -23.65 9.21
N ILE A 12 -3.09 -23.38 9.13
CA ILE A 12 -3.68 -22.10 9.59
C ILE A 12 -3.29 -21.83 11.05
N GLN A 13 -3.39 -22.83 11.93
CA GLN A 13 -3.00 -22.67 13.33
C GLN A 13 -1.49 -22.42 13.51
N GLN A 14 -0.64 -23.05 12.69
CA GLN A 14 0.81 -22.81 12.70
C GLN A 14 1.15 -21.39 12.24
N HIS A 15 0.58 -20.94 11.12
CA HIS A 15 0.78 -19.59 10.62
C HIS A 15 0.20 -18.54 11.57
N HIS A 16 -0.94 -18.80 12.19
CA HIS A 16 -1.47 -17.91 13.23
C HIS A 16 -0.53 -17.82 14.44
N LYS A 17 0.11 -18.91 14.88
CA LYS A 17 1.11 -18.83 15.96
C LYS A 17 2.27 -17.91 15.58
N LYS A 18 2.76 -17.99 14.34
CA LYS A 18 3.80 -17.08 13.81
C LYS A 18 3.31 -15.63 13.76
N LEU A 19 2.11 -15.39 13.23
CA LEU A 19 1.46 -14.09 13.19
C LEU A 19 1.40 -13.48 14.59
N SER A 20 0.83 -14.22 15.54
CA SER A 20 0.65 -13.75 16.91
C SER A 20 1.99 -13.43 17.58
N ALA A 21 3.02 -14.28 17.40
CA ALA A 21 4.35 -14.01 17.90
C ALA A 21 4.97 -12.75 17.28
N ALA A 22 4.82 -12.54 15.97
CA ALA A 22 5.31 -11.35 15.29
C ALA A 22 4.61 -10.07 15.76
N LEU A 23 3.27 -10.09 15.90
CA LEU A 23 2.48 -8.95 16.36
C LEU A 23 2.74 -8.61 17.83
N ILE A 24 2.90 -9.62 18.69
CA ILE A 24 3.27 -9.41 20.10
C ILE A 24 4.67 -8.79 20.19
N ARG A 25 5.64 -9.24 19.38
CA ARG A 25 6.97 -8.61 19.34
C ARG A 25 6.95 -7.19 18.78
N GLY A 26 6.08 -6.91 17.82
CA GLY A 26 5.93 -5.57 17.23
C GLY A 26 5.24 -4.56 18.14
N GLY A 27 4.37 -5.01 19.05
CA GLY A 27 3.74 -4.17 20.06
C GLY A 27 4.73 -3.75 21.15
N LYS A 28 4.87 -2.44 21.37
CA LYS A 28 5.77 -1.88 22.39
C LYS A 28 5.10 -1.67 23.74
N PHE A 29 3.78 -1.49 23.75
CA PHE A 29 3.01 -1.18 24.96
C PHE A 29 1.82 -2.12 25.10
N ARG A 30 1.43 -2.43 26.33
CA ARG A 30 0.35 -3.36 26.61
C ARG A 30 -0.50 -2.92 27.79
N GLU A 31 -1.82 -2.89 27.62
CA GLU A 31 -2.76 -2.54 28.67
C GLU A 31 -4.11 -3.23 28.49
N LYS A 32 -4.94 -3.28 29.53
CA LYS A 32 -6.32 -3.75 29.43
C LYS A 32 -7.21 -2.62 28.94
N ARG A 33 -7.96 -2.87 27.87
CA ARG A 33 -8.88 -1.89 27.26
C ARG A 33 -10.24 -2.50 26.98
N ILE A 34 -11.24 -1.64 26.95
CA ILE A 34 -12.58 -1.96 26.46
C ILE A 34 -12.55 -1.84 24.93
N ILE A 35 -12.97 -2.90 24.24
CA ILE A 35 -13.09 -2.97 22.79
C ILE A 35 -14.58 -3.06 22.45
N GLY A 36 -15.09 -2.10 21.68
CA GLY A 36 -16.49 -2.03 21.27
C GLY A 36 -16.74 -2.68 19.91
N TYR A 37 -17.93 -3.27 19.74
CA TYR A 37 -18.46 -3.82 18.50
C TYR A 37 -20.00 -3.71 18.50
N PRO A 38 -20.70 -3.85 17.36
CA PRO A 38 -22.13 -3.53 17.26
C PRO A 38 -23.03 -4.24 18.30
N SER A 39 -22.69 -5.47 18.69
CA SER A 39 -23.45 -6.26 19.67
C SER A 39 -22.98 -6.13 21.13
N GLY A 40 -21.99 -5.30 21.44
CA GLY A 40 -21.52 -5.10 22.80
C GLY A 40 -20.06 -4.67 22.93
N HIS A 41 -19.43 -5.05 24.04
CA HIS A 41 -18.03 -4.73 24.30
C HIS A 41 -17.35 -5.87 25.07
N THR A 42 -16.02 -5.92 24.99
CA THR A 42 -15.20 -6.85 25.76
C THR A 42 -13.98 -6.14 26.34
N THR A 43 -13.56 -6.53 27.54
CA THR A 43 -12.34 -6.01 28.17
C THR A 43 -11.21 -7.02 27.99
N ARG A 44 -10.15 -6.62 27.29
CA ARG A 44 -9.04 -7.52 26.94
C ARG A 44 -7.68 -6.82 27.03
N PRO A 45 -6.58 -7.56 27.24
CA PRO A 45 -5.25 -7.02 27.04
C PRO A 45 -5.02 -6.74 25.54
N VAL A 46 -4.55 -5.54 25.24
CA VAL A 46 -4.30 -5.02 23.90
C VAL A 46 -2.84 -4.61 23.81
N ASN A 47 -2.20 -4.91 22.68
CA ASN A 47 -0.83 -4.46 22.40
C ASN A 47 -0.88 -3.27 21.44
N PHE A 48 -0.22 -2.17 21.78
CA PHE A 48 -0.08 -0.98 20.94
C PHE A 48 1.32 -0.92 20.33
N LEU A 49 1.39 -0.49 19.07
CA LEU A 49 2.65 -0.32 18.34
C LEU A 49 3.51 0.78 18.97
N ASN A 50 2.90 1.87 19.43
CA ASN A 50 3.56 3.01 20.06
C ASN A 50 2.63 3.67 21.12
N ASN A 51 2.99 4.83 21.64
CA ASN A 51 2.19 5.59 22.62
C ASN A 51 1.58 6.88 22.06
N GLY A 52 1.51 7.03 20.72
CA GLY A 52 0.89 8.17 20.06
C GLY A 52 -0.64 8.15 20.14
N GLU A 53 -1.26 9.27 19.75
CA GLU A 53 -2.73 9.44 19.72
C GLU A 53 -3.44 8.40 18.83
N ASP A 54 -2.84 8.09 17.68
CA ASP A 54 -3.43 7.23 16.65
C ASP A 54 -2.69 5.89 16.52
N SER A 55 -2.28 5.32 17.66
CA SER A 55 -1.47 4.11 17.66
C SER A 55 -2.26 2.89 17.19
N VAL A 56 -1.66 2.12 16.28
CA VAL A 56 -2.20 0.82 15.87
C VAL A 56 -2.18 -0.13 17.06
N TRP A 57 -3.31 -0.78 17.31
CA TRP A 57 -3.44 -1.77 18.34
C TRP A 57 -3.87 -3.13 17.79
N TYR A 58 -3.48 -4.19 18.50
CA TYR A 58 -3.79 -5.57 18.18
C TYR A 58 -4.27 -6.33 19.43
N CYS A 59 -5.35 -7.09 19.26
CA CYS A 59 -5.85 -8.03 20.25
C CYS A 59 -6.22 -9.36 19.60
N SER A 60 -5.87 -10.47 20.24
CA SER A 60 -6.21 -11.81 19.77
C SER A 60 -6.59 -12.74 20.90
N TRP A 61 -7.56 -13.60 20.64
CA TRP A 61 -7.96 -14.67 21.53
C TRP A 61 -8.60 -15.81 20.73
N LYS A 62 -8.78 -16.96 21.40
CA LYS A 62 -9.53 -18.09 20.86
C LYS A 62 -10.88 -18.16 21.56
N ASN A 63 -11.93 -18.38 20.79
CA ASN A 63 -13.21 -18.87 21.29
C ASN A 63 -13.38 -20.36 20.89
N ASN A 64 -14.56 -20.93 21.09
CA ASN A 64 -14.79 -22.37 20.86
C ASN A 64 -14.64 -22.79 19.38
N GLU A 65 -14.80 -21.88 18.43
CA GLU A 65 -14.82 -22.20 17.00
C GLU A 65 -13.73 -21.47 16.20
N GLU A 66 -13.24 -20.34 16.71
CA GLU A 66 -12.54 -19.34 15.94
C GLU A 66 -11.38 -18.72 16.72
N ILE A 67 -10.37 -18.31 15.96
CA ILE A 67 -9.31 -17.42 16.38
C ILE A 67 -9.76 -16.03 15.97
N VAL A 68 -9.97 -15.15 16.95
CA VAL A 68 -10.36 -13.77 16.72
C VAL A 68 -9.10 -12.91 16.71
N ASN A 69 -8.92 -12.11 15.68
CA ASN A 69 -7.81 -11.17 15.56
C ASN A 69 -8.37 -9.80 15.21
N LEU A 70 -8.32 -8.88 16.17
CA LEU A 70 -8.84 -7.53 16.04
C LEU A 70 -7.71 -6.53 15.95
N PHE A 71 -7.88 -5.57 15.06
CA PHE A 71 -6.99 -4.43 14.88
C PHE A 71 -7.80 -3.15 14.88
N GLY A 72 -7.19 -2.07 15.36
CA GLY A 72 -7.75 -0.73 15.24
C GLY A 72 -6.75 0.33 15.63
N ARG A 73 -7.24 1.54 15.88
CA ARG A 73 -6.45 2.65 16.40
C ARG A 73 -6.92 3.19 17.74
N GLY A 74 -5.98 3.80 18.45
CA GLY A 74 -6.26 4.58 19.65
C GLY A 74 -5.02 4.92 20.43
N LYS A 75 -5.20 5.81 21.40
CA LYS A 75 -4.14 6.28 22.28
C LYS A 75 -3.89 5.32 23.44
N TYR A 76 -2.64 4.93 23.65
CA TYR A 76 -2.21 4.20 24.85
C TYR A 76 -2.44 5.04 26.13
N GLY A 77 -2.95 4.42 27.20
CA GLY A 77 -3.23 5.11 28.47
C GLY A 77 -4.48 5.99 28.46
N ALA A 78 -5.20 6.06 27.33
CA ALA A 78 -6.51 6.69 27.28
C ALA A 78 -7.61 5.75 27.79
N ASN A 79 -8.67 6.34 28.36
CA ASN A 79 -9.78 5.58 28.93
C ASN A 79 -10.93 5.35 27.94
N HIS A 80 -10.76 5.74 26.67
CA HIS A 80 -11.80 5.60 25.65
C HIS A 80 -11.93 4.14 25.19
N THR A 81 -13.14 3.75 24.82
CA THR A 81 -13.40 2.46 24.16
C THR A 81 -12.69 2.41 22.81
N LEU A 82 -12.00 1.31 22.53
CA LEU A 82 -11.34 1.07 21.24
C LEU A 82 -12.35 0.56 20.21
N LEU A 83 -12.29 1.10 19.00
CA LEU A 83 -13.11 0.68 17.86
C LEU A 83 -12.29 -0.19 16.92
N ILE A 84 -12.93 -1.24 16.40
CA ILE A 84 -12.31 -2.20 15.50
C ILE A 84 -12.25 -1.61 14.09
N ASP A 85 -11.06 -1.57 13.51
CA ASP A 85 -10.88 -1.19 12.11
C ASP A 85 -10.87 -2.40 11.17
N LEU A 86 -10.31 -3.52 11.63
CA LEU A 86 -10.11 -4.69 10.78
C LEU A 86 -10.09 -5.99 11.59
N GLN A 87 -10.54 -7.07 10.94
CA GLN A 87 -10.61 -8.41 11.54
C GLN A 87 -9.97 -9.46 10.64
N PHE A 88 -9.07 -10.27 11.20
CA PHE A 88 -8.48 -11.43 10.53
C PHE A 88 -8.87 -12.71 11.25
N ASN A 89 -10.17 -12.97 11.34
CA ASN A 89 -10.66 -14.14 12.06
C ASN A 89 -10.42 -15.41 11.24
N TYR A 90 -10.08 -16.51 11.93
CA TYR A 90 -9.85 -17.82 11.33
C TYR A 90 -10.65 -18.89 12.08
N ALA A 91 -11.02 -19.96 11.39
CA ALA A 91 -11.66 -21.11 12.04
C ALA A 91 -10.61 -22.07 12.62
N LEU A 92 -10.90 -22.64 13.80
CA LEU A 92 -9.99 -23.57 14.49
C LEU A 92 -9.98 -24.97 13.87
N ASN A 93 -11.15 -25.47 13.48
CA ASN A 93 -11.33 -26.88 13.13
C ASN A 93 -11.38 -27.12 11.62
N LYS A 94 -12.27 -26.39 10.92
CA LYS A 94 -12.48 -26.48 9.48
C LYS A 94 -12.46 -25.09 8.89
N ALA A 95 -11.72 -24.88 7.80
CA ALA A 95 -11.67 -23.59 7.12
C ALA A 95 -13.09 -23.08 6.80
N LYS A 96 -13.44 -21.93 7.38
CA LYS A 96 -14.69 -21.21 7.12
C LYS A 96 -14.40 -20.04 6.19
N LYS A 97 -14.94 -20.07 4.97
CA LYS A 97 -14.80 -18.98 3.99
C LYS A 97 -15.64 -17.74 4.33
N SER A 98 -16.50 -17.83 5.34
CA SER A 98 -17.32 -16.73 5.86
C SER A 98 -16.53 -15.77 6.77
N LEU A 99 -15.28 -16.11 7.12
CA LEU A 99 -14.40 -15.26 7.93
C LEU A 99 -13.47 -14.43 7.04
N GLY A 100 -13.12 -13.22 7.49
CA GLY A 100 -12.32 -12.28 6.71
C GLY A 100 -10.86 -12.71 6.50
N GLY A 101 -10.22 -13.33 7.50
CA GLY A 101 -8.78 -13.60 7.46
C GLY A 101 -8.38 -14.85 6.67
N ALA A 102 -7.34 -14.73 5.83
CA ALA A 102 -6.76 -15.83 5.08
C ALA A 102 -5.22 -15.81 5.15
N PHE A 103 -4.60 -16.95 4.86
CA PHE A 103 -3.18 -17.05 4.56
C PHE A 103 -3.02 -17.51 3.13
N LEU A 104 -2.11 -16.86 2.39
CA LEU A 104 -1.75 -17.22 1.04
C LEU A 104 -0.31 -17.69 1.02
N GLU A 105 -0.05 -18.77 0.31
CA GLU A 105 1.27 -19.28 -0.02
C GLU A 105 1.59 -18.91 -1.46
N GLU A 106 2.70 -18.21 -1.68
CA GLU A 106 3.22 -17.98 -3.03
C GLU A 106 3.84 -19.27 -3.56
N ILE A 107 3.39 -19.72 -4.74
CA ILE A 107 3.70 -21.06 -5.27
C ILE A 107 5.19 -21.21 -5.62
N GLU A 108 5.84 -20.14 -6.08
CA GLU A 108 7.24 -20.21 -6.52
C GLU A 108 8.23 -20.22 -5.34
N THR A 109 7.92 -19.49 -4.27
CA THR A 109 8.84 -19.24 -3.15
C THR A 109 8.46 -20.02 -1.90
N GLY A 110 7.19 -20.41 -1.76
CA GLY A 110 6.61 -20.94 -0.52
C GLY A 110 6.42 -19.90 0.57
N GLU A 111 6.60 -18.60 0.25
CA GLU A 111 6.41 -17.52 1.22
C GLU A 111 4.94 -17.40 1.63
N ILE A 112 4.71 -17.08 2.91
CA ILE A 112 3.37 -17.00 3.48
C ILE A 112 3.04 -15.54 3.74
N SER A 113 1.94 -15.09 3.15
CA SER A 113 1.40 -13.75 3.34
C SER A 113 0.04 -13.79 4.03
N LEU A 114 -0.22 -12.78 4.85
CA LEU A 114 -1.52 -12.48 5.39
C LEU A 114 -2.39 -11.86 4.29
N ALA A 115 -3.63 -12.33 4.19
CA ALA A 115 -4.60 -11.80 3.24
C ALA A 115 -5.99 -11.65 3.88
N HIS A 116 -6.86 -10.91 3.19
CA HIS A 116 -8.24 -10.67 3.59
C HIS A 116 -9.21 -11.02 2.46
N ARG A 117 -10.36 -11.62 2.77
CA ARG A 117 -11.37 -12.05 1.77
C ARG A 117 -12.30 -10.93 1.28
N GLY A 118 -12.05 -9.69 1.68
CA GLY A 118 -12.92 -8.54 1.37
C GLY A 118 -14.22 -8.49 2.19
N ILE A 119 -14.32 -9.25 3.28
CA ILE A 119 -15.51 -9.24 4.16
C ILE A 119 -15.37 -8.09 5.17
N VAL A 120 -15.86 -6.91 4.79
CA VAL A 120 -15.66 -5.66 5.56
C VAL A 120 -16.98 -5.15 6.12
N THR A 121 -16.93 -4.55 7.30
CA THR A 121 -18.09 -3.92 7.95
C THR A 121 -17.60 -2.64 8.62
N VAL A 122 -18.15 -1.50 8.22
CA VAL A 122 -17.85 -0.19 8.81
C VAL A 122 -19.06 0.26 9.64
N ILE A 123 -20.16 0.58 8.96
CA ILE A 123 -21.49 0.78 9.56
C ILE A 123 -22.39 -0.39 9.15
N ASN A 124 -22.47 -0.61 7.83
CA ASN A 124 -23.12 -1.76 7.23
C ASN A 124 -22.07 -2.70 6.62
N ARG A 125 -22.51 -3.91 6.25
CA ARG A 125 -21.68 -4.85 5.52
C ARG A 125 -21.48 -4.32 4.10
N ILE A 126 -20.21 -4.18 3.70
CA ILE A 126 -19.85 -3.74 2.36
C ILE A 126 -19.85 -4.97 1.42
N PRO A 127 -20.43 -4.87 0.21
CA PRO A 127 -20.31 -5.92 -0.80
C PRO A 127 -18.85 -6.26 -1.07
N LYS A 128 -18.56 -7.55 -1.28
CA LYS A 128 -17.16 -8.00 -1.43
C LYS A 128 -16.52 -7.33 -2.65
N GLU A 129 -17.27 -7.23 -3.73
CA GLU A 129 -16.86 -6.68 -5.02
C GLU A 129 -16.45 -5.20 -4.86
N VAL A 130 -17.27 -4.41 -4.18
CA VAL A 130 -16.96 -3.00 -3.85
C VAL A 130 -15.66 -2.88 -3.06
N ALA A 131 -15.46 -3.73 -2.04
CA ALA A 131 -14.23 -3.71 -1.25
C ALA A 131 -13.00 -4.15 -2.06
N LEU A 132 -13.15 -5.07 -3.01
CA LEU A 132 -12.06 -5.49 -3.90
C LEU A 132 -11.72 -4.41 -4.93
N ASP A 133 -12.74 -3.78 -5.53
CA ASP A 133 -12.56 -2.71 -6.51
C ASP A 133 -11.90 -1.49 -5.89
N ALA A 134 -12.38 -1.07 -4.70
CA ALA A 134 -11.82 0.04 -3.93
C ALA A 134 -10.36 -0.22 -3.51
N MET A 135 -9.96 -1.49 -3.42
CA MET A 135 -8.62 -1.93 -3.03
C MET A 135 -7.92 -2.70 -4.16
N ALA A 136 -8.19 -2.37 -5.42
CA ALA A 136 -7.66 -3.10 -6.59
C ALA A 136 -6.11 -3.20 -6.60
N SER A 137 -5.43 -2.27 -5.93
CA SER A 137 -3.97 -2.29 -5.70
C SER A 137 -3.50 -3.51 -4.89
N HIS A 138 -4.35 -4.06 -4.03
CA HIS A 138 -4.10 -5.19 -3.15
C HIS A 138 -4.66 -6.51 -3.66
N VAL A 139 -5.46 -6.50 -4.74
CA VAL A 139 -6.13 -7.70 -5.23
C VAL A 139 -5.12 -8.67 -5.85
N VAL A 140 -5.16 -9.92 -5.40
CA VAL A 140 -4.46 -11.06 -5.99
C VAL A 140 -5.42 -12.22 -6.20
N GLU A 141 -5.21 -12.95 -7.28
CA GLU A 141 -5.88 -14.24 -7.51
C GLU A 141 -5.10 -15.36 -6.82
N ALA A 142 -5.81 -16.18 -6.05
CA ALA A 142 -5.26 -17.39 -5.44
C ALA A 142 -6.13 -18.62 -5.71
N GLN A 143 -5.48 -19.77 -5.82
CA GLN A 143 -6.19 -21.05 -5.87
C GLN A 143 -6.82 -21.35 -4.50
N SER A 144 -8.14 -21.44 -4.44
CA SER A 144 -8.93 -21.77 -3.25
C SER A 144 -9.72 -23.06 -3.48
N GLY A 145 -9.16 -24.20 -3.06
CA GLY A 145 -9.68 -25.52 -3.38
C GLY A 145 -9.61 -25.80 -4.89
N ARG A 146 -10.76 -25.83 -5.58
CA ARG A 146 -10.84 -26.02 -7.05
C ARG A 146 -11.11 -24.72 -7.84
N LYS A 147 -11.27 -23.58 -7.17
CA LYS A 147 -11.63 -22.30 -7.82
C LYS A 147 -10.50 -21.29 -7.71
N SER A 148 -10.37 -20.41 -8.71
CA SER A 148 -9.68 -19.13 -8.54
C SER A 148 -10.56 -18.23 -7.68
N THR A 149 -9.96 -17.49 -6.75
CA THR A 149 -10.68 -16.50 -5.93
C THR A 149 -9.78 -15.32 -5.63
N GLU A 150 -10.36 -14.14 -5.62
CA GLU A 150 -9.68 -12.89 -5.29
C GLU A 150 -9.62 -12.65 -3.78
N PHE A 151 -8.45 -12.17 -3.35
CA PHE A 151 -8.12 -11.78 -1.99
C PHE A 151 -7.41 -10.43 -2.00
N LEU A 152 -7.50 -9.70 -0.90
CA LEU A 152 -6.67 -8.54 -0.62
C LEU A 152 -5.39 -9.00 0.07
N LEU A 153 -4.25 -8.89 -0.59
CA LEU A 153 -2.95 -9.17 -0.02
C LEU A 153 -2.56 -8.04 0.95
N VAL A 154 -2.22 -8.40 2.19
CA VAL A 154 -2.00 -7.42 3.27
C VAL A 154 -0.52 -7.26 3.59
N ALA A 155 0.12 -8.33 4.07
CA ALA A 155 1.49 -8.26 4.59
C ALA A 155 2.15 -9.64 4.69
N ASP A 156 3.48 -9.71 4.61
CA ASP A 156 4.21 -10.98 4.66
C ASP A 156 4.32 -11.37 6.11
N LEU A 157 4.09 -12.65 6.39
CA LEU A 157 4.05 -13.14 7.76
C LEU A 157 5.39 -12.95 8.50
N GLU A 158 6.49 -12.92 7.74
CA GLU A 158 7.85 -12.72 8.24
C GLU A 158 8.32 -11.24 8.07
N SER A 159 7.42 -10.32 7.70
CA SER A 159 7.71 -8.88 7.62
C SER A 159 8.08 -8.32 9.00
N ARG A 160 9.16 -7.53 9.07
CA ARG A 160 9.56 -6.82 10.30
C ARG A 160 8.58 -5.68 10.64
N SER A 161 7.88 -5.14 9.64
CA SER A 161 6.90 -4.06 9.78
C SER A 161 5.46 -4.56 9.85
N LEU A 162 5.23 -5.87 10.02
CA LEU A 162 3.90 -6.51 9.91
C LEU A 162 2.76 -5.78 10.64
N LEU A 163 2.93 -5.41 11.91
CA LEU A 163 1.89 -4.72 12.68
C LEU A 163 1.57 -3.33 12.10
N ARG A 164 2.59 -2.62 11.61
CA ARG A 164 2.41 -1.34 10.93
C ARG A 164 1.75 -1.52 9.57
N ASP A 165 2.18 -2.50 8.78
CA ASP A 165 1.64 -2.79 7.44
C ASP A 165 0.14 -3.11 7.50
N ILE A 166 -0.29 -3.88 8.51
CA ILE A 166 -1.71 -4.15 8.77
C ILE A 166 -2.46 -2.86 9.14
N GLY A 167 -1.84 -1.99 9.93
CA GLY A 167 -2.40 -0.69 10.27
C GLY A 167 -2.61 0.19 9.04
N GLU A 168 -1.60 0.37 8.20
CA GLU A 168 -1.72 1.18 6.98
C GLU A 168 -2.78 0.61 6.03
N PHE A 169 -2.81 -0.71 5.85
CA PHE A 169 -3.86 -1.38 5.10
C PHE A 169 -5.26 -1.08 5.66
N SER A 170 -5.41 -0.93 6.99
CA SER A 170 -6.70 -0.57 7.59
C SER A 170 -7.14 0.88 7.35
N ILE A 171 -6.19 1.83 7.19
CA ILE A 171 -6.50 3.21 6.74
C ILE A 171 -7.00 3.15 5.31
N GLU A 172 -6.19 2.58 4.41
CA GLU A 172 -6.49 2.57 2.98
C GLU A 172 -7.85 1.90 2.74
N LEU A 173 -8.11 0.75 3.36
CA LEU A 173 -9.40 0.09 3.25
C LEU A 173 -10.57 0.96 3.74
N ARG A 174 -10.40 1.66 4.85
CA ARG A 174 -11.46 2.52 5.41
C ARG A 174 -11.72 3.73 4.53
N ASP A 175 -10.68 4.39 4.07
CA ASP A 175 -10.77 5.62 3.29
C ASP A 175 -11.33 5.31 1.89
N SER A 176 -10.85 4.24 1.26
CA SER A 176 -11.34 3.82 -0.06
C SER A 176 -12.81 3.41 -0.03
N VAL A 177 -13.28 2.73 1.02
CA VAL A 177 -14.69 2.31 1.08
C VAL A 177 -15.62 3.45 1.51
N ARG A 178 -15.17 4.36 2.38
CA ARG A 178 -15.96 5.56 2.72
C ARG A 178 -16.10 6.50 1.53
N GLY A 179 -15.08 6.61 0.67
CA GLY A 179 -15.18 7.35 -0.58
C GLY A 179 -16.31 6.85 -1.48
N VAL A 180 -16.45 5.52 -1.60
CA VAL A 180 -17.52 4.90 -2.41
C VAL A 180 -18.91 5.12 -1.80
N GLU A 181 -19.08 5.03 -0.47
CA GLU A 181 -20.38 5.30 0.18
C GLU A 181 -20.83 6.77 0.00
N VAL A 182 -19.90 7.73 -0.06
CA VAL A 182 -20.22 9.14 -0.30
C VAL A 182 -20.61 9.36 -1.77
N GLU A 183 -19.91 8.74 -2.72
CA GLU A 183 -20.22 8.80 -4.15
C GLU A 183 -21.57 8.13 -4.48
N GLU A 184 -21.90 6.97 -3.89
CA GLU A 184 -23.20 6.31 -4.07
C GLU A 184 -24.39 7.13 -3.55
N HIS A 185 -24.17 8.01 -2.55
CA HIS A 185 -25.20 8.93 -2.05
C HIS A 185 -25.39 10.18 -2.93
N GLU A 186 -24.39 10.57 -3.71
CA GLU A 186 -24.49 11.68 -4.66
C GLU A 186 -24.97 11.23 -6.06
N ASP A 187 -24.70 9.99 -6.46
CA ASP A 187 -25.00 9.44 -7.78
C ASP A 187 -26.43 8.88 -7.97
N ALA A 188 -27.35 9.11 -7.02
CA ALA A 188 -28.77 8.79 -7.17
C ALA A 188 -29.53 9.68 -8.19
N ARG A 189 -28.81 10.41 -9.06
CA ARG A 189 -29.34 11.15 -10.20
C ARG A 189 -28.40 10.97 -11.38
N PHE A 190 -28.69 10.00 -12.25
CA PHE A 190 -28.76 10.09 -13.71
C PHE A 190 -28.53 8.71 -14.32
N ASP A 191 -29.59 8.17 -14.92
CA ASP A 191 -29.59 6.94 -15.70
C ASP A 191 -29.07 7.20 -17.14
N SER A 192 -28.48 6.15 -17.71
CA SER A 192 -27.72 5.97 -18.98
C SER A 192 -28.44 6.41 -20.30
N PRO A 193 -27.87 6.33 -21.56
CA PRO A 193 -26.85 5.37 -22.05
C PRO A 193 -25.89 5.72 -23.25
N SER A 194 -24.88 4.84 -23.41
CA SER A 194 -24.38 4.17 -24.66
C SER A 194 -23.41 4.78 -25.71
N ILE A 195 -22.30 4.01 -25.91
CA ILE A 195 -21.63 3.55 -27.17
C ILE A 195 -20.84 4.54 -28.07
N SER A 196 -19.53 4.29 -28.25
CA SER A 196 -18.93 3.82 -29.54
C SER A 196 -17.39 3.69 -29.52
N LYS A 197 -16.91 2.69 -30.28
CA LYS A 197 -15.50 2.43 -30.63
C LYS A 197 -15.06 3.39 -31.74
N GLU A 198 -13.79 3.82 -31.72
CA GLU A 198 -13.04 3.99 -32.97
C GLU A 198 -11.51 4.02 -32.79
N LYS A 199 -10.82 3.81 -33.92
CA LYS A 199 -9.46 3.27 -34.08
C LYS A 199 -8.51 4.34 -34.64
N ARG A 200 -7.21 4.13 -34.35
CA ARG A 200 -5.98 4.49 -35.10
C ARG A 200 -5.51 5.95 -35.12
N SER A 201 -4.22 6.14 -34.81
CA SER A 201 -3.20 6.37 -35.85
C SER A 201 -1.77 6.17 -35.34
N LYS A 202 -0.95 5.48 -36.14
CA LYS A 202 0.52 5.38 -36.05
C LYS A 202 1.19 6.67 -36.54
N ARG A 203 2.38 6.98 -35.99
CA ARG A 203 3.55 7.62 -36.62
C ARG A 203 4.70 7.53 -35.60
N ASP A 204 5.61 6.57 -35.77
CA ASP A 204 6.89 6.65 -36.50
C ASP A 204 7.93 7.55 -35.81
N GLY A 205 8.95 6.90 -35.26
CA GLY A 205 10.10 7.51 -34.60
C GLY A 205 11.23 6.49 -34.49
N PHE A 206 11.69 5.95 -35.61
CA PHE A 206 12.83 5.02 -35.68
C PHE A 206 13.85 5.41 -36.76
N ASP A 207 14.01 6.71 -37.02
CA ASP A 207 15.12 7.21 -37.82
C ASP A 207 16.20 7.76 -36.91
N LYS A 208 17.09 6.83 -36.52
CA LYS A 208 18.49 6.96 -36.05
C LYS A 208 18.70 6.06 -34.83
N LEU A 209 19.20 4.85 -35.06
CA LEU A 209 20.17 4.14 -34.20
C LEU A 209 20.62 2.85 -34.92
N LYS A 210 21.88 2.85 -35.39
CA LYS A 210 22.75 1.67 -35.58
C LYS A 210 23.85 1.82 -34.51
N ASP A 211 24.45 0.82 -33.87
CA ASP A 211 24.67 -0.59 -34.18
C ASP A 211 24.18 -1.53 -33.07
N TYR A 212 24.00 -2.80 -33.42
CA TYR A 212 23.66 -3.92 -32.53
C TYR A 212 24.72 -4.09 -31.42
N PHE A 213 24.36 -3.81 -30.17
CA PHE A 213 25.16 -4.19 -29.01
C PHE A 213 24.77 -5.59 -28.55
N LYS A 214 25.77 -6.49 -28.53
CA LYS A 214 25.64 -7.81 -27.89
C LYS A 214 25.36 -7.56 -26.40
N GLU A 215 24.17 -7.92 -25.93
CA GLU A 215 23.78 -7.77 -24.54
C GLU A 215 24.82 -8.43 -23.62
N PHE A 216 25.26 -7.67 -22.62
CA PHE A 216 26.27 -8.06 -21.66
C PHE A 216 25.74 -9.21 -20.79
N THR A 217 26.18 -10.44 -21.08
CA THR A 217 25.99 -11.62 -20.23
C THR A 217 27.05 -11.62 -19.13
N GLY A 218 26.84 -10.79 -18.11
CA GLY A 218 27.63 -10.82 -16.88
C GLY A 218 26.71 -11.10 -15.70
N GLU A 219 26.98 -12.17 -14.95
CA GLU A 219 26.30 -12.48 -13.70
C GLU A 219 26.44 -11.28 -12.74
N ARG A 220 25.37 -10.50 -12.63
CA ARG A 220 25.21 -9.59 -11.49
C ARG A 220 24.88 -10.46 -10.30
N LYS A 221 25.72 -10.41 -9.25
CA LYS A 221 25.34 -10.86 -7.91
C LYS A 221 24.03 -10.17 -7.57
N SER A 222 22.93 -10.90 -7.70
CA SER A 222 21.59 -10.42 -7.45
C SER A 222 21.46 -10.20 -5.95
N TYR A 223 21.73 -8.97 -5.53
CA TYR A 223 21.11 -8.48 -4.31
C TYR A 223 19.61 -8.46 -4.61
N LYS A 224 18.91 -9.55 -4.28
CA LYS A 224 17.48 -9.67 -4.49
C LYS A 224 16.81 -8.52 -3.73
N PRO A 225 16.19 -7.53 -4.39
CA PRO A 225 15.33 -6.62 -3.67
C PRO A 225 14.18 -7.47 -3.13
N LYS A 226 13.86 -7.30 -1.84
CA LYS A 226 12.59 -7.76 -1.26
C LYS A 226 11.44 -7.14 -2.07
N ARG A 227 11.01 -7.83 -3.12
CA ARG A 227 9.72 -7.68 -3.78
C ARG A 227 8.83 -8.65 -3.00
N ILE A 228 7.73 -8.26 -2.36
CA ILE A 228 6.54 -7.60 -2.92
C ILE A 228 5.83 -6.79 -1.81
N TYR A 229 6.00 -5.45 -1.79
CA TYR A 229 5.07 -4.48 -1.14
C TYR A 229 5.00 -3.16 -1.93
N SER A 230 5.23 -3.22 -3.24
CA SER A 230 5.47 -2.05 -4.09
C SER A 230 4.38 -0.97 -3.97
N LYS A 231 3.08 -1.32 -3.94
CA LYS A 231 1.99 -0.32 -3.87
C LYS A 231 1.73 0.24 -2.46
N SER A 232 1.76 -0.58 -1.41
CA SER A 232 1.65 -0.09 -0.01
C SER A 232 2.85 0.80 0.34
N ASN A 233 4.06 0.45 -0.11
CA ASN A 233 5.24 1.29 0.06
C ASN A 233 5.13 2.58 -0.74
N HIS A 234 4.59 2.56 -1.96
CA HIS A 234 4.35 3.76 -2.75
C HIS A 234 3.50 4.79 -2.00
N GLY A 235 2.33 4.37 -1.49
CA GLY A 235 1.46 5.21 -0.68
C GLY A 235 2.17 5.77 0.55
N LYS A 236 2.91 4.93 1.29
CA LYS A 236 3.71 5.34 2.46
C LYS A 236 4.77 6.39 2.11
N ILE A 237 5.46 6.24 0.98
CA ILE A 237 6.49 7.19 0.56
C ILE A 237 5.86 8.51 0.16
N VAL A 238 4.76 8.48 -0.60
CA VAL A 238 4.03 9.70 -1.01
C VAL A 238 3.48 10.44 0.21
N GLU A 239 2.90 9.73 1.19
CA GLU A 239 2.37 10.35 2.41
C GLU A 239 3.48 10.91 3.31
N ALA A 240 4.58 10.17 3.48
CA ALA A 240 5.74 10.69 4.21
C ALA A 240 6.31 11.95 3.54
N LEU A 241 6.38 11.96 2.21
CA LEU A 241 6.84 13.11 1.43
C LEU A 241 5.92 14.31 1.57
N ARG A 242 4.59 14.09 1.57
CA ARG A 242 3.59 15.11 1.86
C ARG A 242 3.81 15.70 3.26
N ASN A 243 4.00 14.85 4.27
CA ASN A 243 4.15 15.28 5.65
C ASN A 243 5.41 16.12 5.89
N GLU A 244 6.51 15.80 5.22
CA GLU A 244 7.75 16.60 5.25
C GLU A 244 7.58 17.99 4.63
N LEU A 245 6.59 18.18 3.76
CA LEU A 245 6.38 19.42 2.98
C LEU A 245 5.11 20.19 3.37
N LEU A 246 4.37 19.72 4.38
CA LEU A 246 3.11 20.33 4.85
C LEU A 246 3.29 21.80 5.24
N ASP A 247 4.41 22.14 5.89
CA ASP A 247 4.70 23.50 6.33
C ASP A 247 5.20 24.41 5.17
N GLU A 248 5.50 23.83 4.01
CA GLU A 248 6.06 24.55 2.86
C GLU A 248 5.03 24.94 1.79
N GLY A 249 3.85 24.31 1.78
CA GLY A 249 2.84 24.56 0.75
C GLY A 249 1.62 23.64 0.82
N GLU A 250 0.70 23.85 -0.12
CA GLU A 250 -0.51 23.03 -0.24
C GLU A 250 -0.27 21.81 -1.12
N ALA A 251 -0.69 20.64 -0.67
CA ALA A 251 -0.44 19.36 -1.34
C ALA A 251 -1.67 18.88 -2.13
N PHE A 252 -1.45 18.52 -3.39
CA PHE A 252 -2.46 18.02 -4.31
C PHE A 252 -2.03 16.67 -4.90
N LYS A 253 -3.00 15.81 -5.21
CA LYS A 253 -2.79 14.49 -5.83
C LYS A 253 -3.88 14.20 -6.84
N SER A 254 -3.57 13.41 -7.86
CA SER A 254 -4.57 12.80 -8.74
C SER A 254 -4.26 11.32 -8.97
N ARG A 255 -5.11 10.62 -9.72
CA ARG A 255 -4.86 9.23 -10.13
C ARG A 255 -3.58 9.07 -10.96
N GLU A 256 -3.17 10.13 -11.65
CA GLU A 256 -2.07 10.11 -12.63
C GLU A 256 -0.83 10.87 -12.15
N ILE A 257 -0.95 11.63 -11.06
CA ILE A 257 0.13 12.42 -10.47
C ILE A 257 0.27 12.05 -9.00
N ASP A 258 1.45 11.55 -8.63
CA ASP A 258 1.72 11.07 -7.28
C ASP A 258 1.57 12.17 -6.22
N LEU A 259 2.21 13.32 -6.45
CA LEU A 259 2.14 14.48 -5.55
C LEU A 259 2.55 15.76 -6.27
N VAL A 260 1.77 16.83 -6.06
CA VAL A 260 2.15 18.22 -6.33
C VAL A 260 2.13 18.99 -5.03
N VAL A 261 3.20 19.70 -4.70
CA VAL A 261 3.22 20.65 -3.58
C VAL A 261 3.33 22.06 -4.13
N GLU A 262 2.29 22.85 -3.95
CA GLU A 262 2.24 24.24 -4.36
C GLU A 262 2.84 25.13 -3.26
N GLN A 263 4.05 25.62 -3.51
CA GLN A 263 4.73 26.58 -2.64
C GLN A 263 4.45 28.01 -3.09
N LYS A 264 4.83 29.01 -2.29
CA LYS A 264 4.61 30.44 -2.60
C LYS A 264 5.13 30.87 -3.98
N LYS A 265 6.29 30.36 -4.43
CA LYS A 265 6.97 30.81 -5.66
C LYS A 265 6.93 29.81 -6.82
N ARG A 266 6.65 28.54 -6.55
CA ARG A 266 6.78 27.44 -7.51
C ARG A 266 5.92 26.26 -7.07
N ALA A 267 5.70 25.31 -7.97
CA ALA A 267 5.12 24.02 -7.66
C ALA A 267 6.19 22.93 -7.76
N LEU A 268 6.18 21.98 -6.83
CA LEU A 268 7.03 20.79 -6.84
C LEU A 268 6.19 19.63 -7.36
N LEU A 269 6.58 19.03 -8.48
CA LEU A 269 5.91 17.86 -9.07
C LEU A 269 6.77 16.63 -8.82
N PHE A 270 6.24 15.68 -8.07
CA PHE A 270 6.95 14.46 -7.69
C PHE A 270 6.42 13.25 -8.48
N GLU A 271 7.35 12.37 -8.82
CA GLU A 271 7.06 11.01 -9.28
C GLU A 271 7.89 10.03 -8.45
N VAL A 272 7.21 9.13 -7.75
CA VAL A 272 7.81 8.15 -6.84
C VAL A 272 7.93 6.82 -7.54
N LYS A 273 9.10 6.18 -7.43
CA LYS A 273 9.29 4.78 -7.82
C LYS A 273 9.84 3.98 -6.66
N THR A 274 9.33 2.77 -6.50
CA THR A 274 9.80 1.82 -5.49
C THR A 274 11.01 1.00 -5.94
N ALA A 275 11.56 1.29 -7.12
CA ALA A 275 12.74 0.67 -7.69
C ALA A 275 13.56 1.70 -8.49
N ALA A 276 14.88 1.52 -8.55
CA ALA A 276 15.82 2.40 -9.25
C ALA A 276 16.38 1.78 -10.55
N ASP A 277 15.76 0.72 -11.06
CA ASP A 277 16.14 0.15 -12.36
C ASP A 277 15.85 1.11 -13.52
N THR A 278 16.55 0.92 -14.64
CA THR A 278 16.48 1.81 -15.82
C THR A 278 15.05 2.00 -16.32
N GLN A 279 14.23 0.94 -16.29
CA GLN A 279 12.83 1.01 -16.73
C GLN A 279 12.01 1.93 -15.81
N SER A 280 12.13 1.76 -14.49
CA SER A 280 11.44 2.57 -13.50
C SER A 280 11.83 4.05 -13.63
N VAL A 281 13.12 4.33 -13.80
CA VAL A 281 13.66 5.69 -13.98
C VAL A 281 13.14 6.32 -15.26
N TYR A 282 13.20 5.62 -16.40
CA TYR A 282 12.76 6.19 -17.68
C TYR A 282 11.25 6.41 -17.72
N THR A 283 10.48 5.52 -17.09
CA THR A 283 9.03 5.69 -16.94
C THR A 283 8.73 6.94 -16.11
N ALA A 284 9.45 7.15 -15.00
CA ALA A 284 9.27 8.34 -14.17
C ALA A 284 9.59 9.64 -14.91
N ILE A 285 10.68 9.66 -15.68
CA ILE A 285 11.04 10.80 -16.55
C ILE A 285 9.90 11.10 -17.54
N GLY A 286 9.34 10.07 -18.17
CA GLY A 286 8.21 10.20 -19.09
C GLY A 286 6.97 10.80 -18.43
N GLN A 287 6.55 10.25 -17.28
CA GLN A 287 5.39 10.74 -16.53
C GLN A 287 5.58 12.19 -16.07
N LEU A 288 6.72 12.51 -15.47
CA LEU A 288 7.05 13.88 -15.08
C LEU A 288 6.96 14.83 -16.28
N SER A 289 7.47 14.42 -17.45
CA SER A 289 7.46 15.26 -18.66
C SER A 289 6.05 15.52 -19.18
N VAL A 290 5.18 14.51 -19.14
CA VAL A 290 3.78 14.62 -19.55
C VAL A 290 2.98 15.49 -18.58
N HIS A 291 3.20 15.35 -17.27
CA HIS A 291 2.39 16.02 -16.24
C HIS A 291 2.89 17.41 -15.84
N ALA A 292 4.10 17.82 -16.25
CA ALA A 292 4.62 19.16 -15.94
C ALA A 292 3.76 20.30 -16.49
N SER A 293 3.26 20.18 -17.73
CA SER A 293 2.41 21.23 -18.34
C SER A 293 1.03 21.33 -17.68
N PRO A 294 0.29 20.22 -17.45
CA PRO A 294 -0.91 20.23 -16.62
C PRO A 294 -0.71 20.82 -15.22
N ALA A 295 0.36 20.41 -14.50
CA ALA A 295 0.65 20.93 -13.17
C ALA A 295 0.93 22.44 -13.17
N ARG A 296 1.64 22.94 -14.19
CA ARG A 296 1.90 24.38 -14.38
C ARG A 296 0.61 25.15 -14.61
N LYS A 297 -0.31 24.62 -15.43
CA LYS A 297 -1.61 25.24 -15.69
C LYS A 297 -2.48 25.26 -14.45
N PHE A 298 -2.49 24.18 -13.68
CA PHE A 298 -3.27 24.05 -12.46
C PHE A 298 -2.80 25.03 -11.37
N THR A 299 -1.50 25.07 -11.11
CA THR A 299 -0.92 25.92 -10.04
C THR A 299 -0.65 27.36 -10.46
N GLY A 300 -0.62 27.65 -11.76
CA GLY A 300 -0.21 28.95 -12.30
C GLY A 300 1.27 29.29 -12.02
N LYS A 301 2.09 28.32 -11.61
CA LYS A 301 3.46 28.50 -11.12
C LYS A 301 4.46 27.69 -11.92
N ASP A 302 5.73 28.11 -11.89
CA ASP A 302 6.83 27.31 -12.43
C ASP A 302 6.91 25.96 -11.70
N VAL A 303 7.07 24.88 -12.48
CA VAL A 303 7.09 23.51 -11.96
C VAL A 303 8.51 23.00 -11.91
N VAL A 304 8.94 22.54 -10.74
CA VAL A 304 10.17 21.78 -10.53
C VAL A 304 9.81 20.30 -10.49
N GLN A 305 10.35 19.53 -11.43
CA GLN A 305 10.09 18.10 -11.56
C GLN A 305 11.12 17.31 -10.74
N ILE A 306 10.63 16.40 -9.89
CA ILE A 306 11.43 15.66 -8.92
C ILE A 306 11.13 14.17 -9.06
N ILE A 307 12.19 13.38 -9.24
CA ILE A 307 12.13 11.93 -9.20
C ILE A 307 12.56 11.43 -7.82
N VAL A 308 11.77 10.52 -7.24
CA VAL A 308 12.00 9.97 -5.90
C VAL A 308 12.26 8.46 -6.01
N LEU A 309 13.44 8.01 -5.60
CA LEU A 309 13.92 6.62 -5.78
C LEU A 309 14.44 5.99 -4.48
N PRO A 310 14.46 4.65 -4.33
CA PRO A 310 15.03 4.02 -3.13
C PRO A 310 16.56 4.15 -3.04
N GLU A 311 17.22 4.35 -4.17
CA GLU A 311 18.66 4.52 -4.28
C GLU A 311 19.00 5.31 -5.56
N PRO A 312 20.19 5.94 -5.66
CA PRO A 312 20.61 6.60 -6.88
C PRO A 312 20.77 5.59 -8.04
N PRO A 313 20.33 5.90 -9.27
CA PRO A 313 20.59 5.06 -10.42
C PRO A 313 22.08 5.10 -10.82
N MET A 314 22.44 4.36 -11.88
CA MET A 314 23.81 4.38 -12.40
C MET A 314 24.29 5.82 -12.67
N ARG A 315 25.56 6.11 -12.37
CA ARG A 315 26.12 7.47 -12.40
C ARG A 315 25.81 8.24 -13.70
N HIS A 316 25.97 7.61 -14.86
CA HIS A 316 25.66 8.25 -16.14
C HIS A 316 24.18 8.62 -16.30
N VAL A 317 23.26 7.86 -15.69
CA VAL A 317 21.82 8.17 -15.68
C VAL A 317 21.54 9.33 -14.73
N VAL A 318 22.21 9.39 -13.57
CA VAL A 318 22.13 10.54 -12.66
C VAL A 318 22.59 11.82 -13.37
N ASP A 319 23.70 11.74 -14.11
CA ASP A 319 24.23 12.87 -14.86
C ASP A 319 23.19 13.36 -15.90
N ILE A 320 22.55 12.47 -16.64
CA ILE A 320 21.47 12.82 -17.59
C ILE A 320 20.28 13.47 -16.87
N ILE A 321 19.79 12.87 -15.77
CA ILE A 321 18.64 13.38 -15.00
C ILE A 321 18.92 14.81 -14.51
N VAL A 322 20.07 15.04 -13.90
CA VAL A 322 20.36 16.30 -13.20
C VAL A 322 20.86 17.38 -14.15
N THR A 323 21.73 17.04 -15.11
CA THR A 323 22.40 18.03 -15.95
C THR A 323 21.67 18.30 -17.26
N GLU A 324 21.21 17.25 -17.95
CA GLU A 324 20.56 17.39 -19.26
C GLU A 324 19.07 17.68 -19.11
N LEU A 325 18.37 16.86 -18.32
CA LEU A 325 16.93 16.98 -18.12
C LEU A 325 16.54 17.99 -17.03
N ARG A 326 17.53 18.44 -16.24
CA ARG A 326 17.35 19.40 -15.13
C ARG A 326 16.28 18.97 -14.11
N LEU A 327 16.10 17.67 -13.95
CA LEU A 327 15.23 17.08 -12.93
C LEU A 327 15.99 17.04 -11.60
N ARG A 328 15.25 17.11 -10.49
CA ARG A 328 15.81 16.89 -9.16
C ARG A 328 15.68 15.42 -8.79
N LEU A 329 16.73 14.86 -8.19
CA LEU A 329 16.73 13.50 -7.66
C LEU A 329 16.68 13.55 -6.13
N VAL A 330 15.69 12.88 -5.56
CA VAL A 330 15.56 12.60 -4.13
C VAL A 330 15.63 11.10 -3.93
N THR A 331 16.30 10.65 -2.88
CA THR A 331 16.29 9.24 -2.50
C THR A 331 15.58 9.03 -1.18
N PHE A 332 14.99 7.86 -0.97
CA PHE A 332 14.36 7.49 0.29
C PHE A 332 14.91 6.18 0.84
N SER A 333 14.83 6.01 2.16
CA SER A 333 15.12 4.76 2.84
C SER A 333 14.06 4.47 3.89
N PHE A 334 13.93 3.19 4.24
CA PHE A 334 13.11 2.75 5.37
C PHE A 334 14.02 2.46 6.57
N ASP A 335 13.64 2.94 7.76
CA ASP A 335 14.28 2.52 9.00
C ASP A 335 13.83 1.11 9.44
N GLU A 336 14.35 0.62 10.57
CA GLU A 336 14.00 -0.71 11.09
C GLU A 336 12.52 -0.86 11.47
N GLN A 337 11.81 0.24 11.67
CA GLN A 337 10.39 0.31 12.01
C GLN A 337 9.50 0.62 10.78
N GLY A 338 10.11 0.81 9.61
CA GLY A 338 9.46 1.13 8.35
C GLY A 338 9.13 2.60 8.16
N ALA A 339 9.59 3.51 9.03
CA ALA A 339 9.47 4.95 8.78
C ALA A 339 10.31 5.34 7.57
N VAL A 340 9.80 6.28 6.76
CA VAL A 340 10.47 6.74 5.55
C VAL A 340 11.31 7.96 5.89
N SER A 341 12.55 7.98 5.43
CA SER A 341 13.44 9.14 5.50
C SER A 341 13.91 9.54 4.10
N PHE A 342 13.98 10.84 3.82
CA PHE A 342 14.40 11.35 2.51
C PHE A 342 15.80 11.99 2.56
N GLN A 343 16.57 11.78 1.49
CA GLN A 343 17.84 12.44 1.26
C GLN A 343 17.74 13.32 0.00
N GLY A 344 18.11 14.59 0.14
CA GLY A 344 18.08 15.57 -0.94
C GLY A 344 16.85 16.48 -0.95
N LEU A 345 15.86 16.24 -0.07
CA LEU A 345 14.64 17.04 0.03
C LEU A 345 14.93 18.49 0.46
N ASN A 346 15.87 18.69 1.38
CA ASN A 346 16.31 20.00 1.88
C ASN A 346 17.03 20.88 0.83
N ARG A 347 17.25 20.37 -0.38
CA ARG A 347 17.92 21.09 -1.48
C ARG A 347 16.95 21.47 -2.60
N LEU A 348 15.65 21.21 -2.42
CA LEU A 348 14.63 21.45 -3.45
C LEU A 348 14.41 22.93 -3.68
#